data_AF-A0A7S3RCJ6-F1
#
_entry.id   AF-A0A7S3RCJ6-F1
#
_cell.length_a   1.000
_cell.length_b   1.000
_cell.length_c   1.000
_cell.angle_alpha   90.00
_cell.angle_beta   90.00
_cell.angle_gamma   90.00
#
_symmetry.space_group_name_H-M   'P 1'
#
loop_
_entity.id
_entity.type
_entity.pdbx_description
1 polymer ?
#
loop_
_entity_poly.entity_id
_entity_poly.type
_entity_poly.pdbx_seq_one_letter_code
_entity_poly.pdbx_strand_id
1 'polypeptide(L)'
;GIFFAMPELFLKLTAQAGTCVAGIPSAIPLQEGVNIIGRGDEGAACLNTGAASYVQLNLATASGRRHEHYGWVSRQHAQISVVGSAVTLTDLSSNGIMVDGVAVSKGAEAALRAGSVVVFGTRSLAADDESTTVRQRKQFLIDTLRYTLCAAPASPAEAAGAEAAGAAGVAAGGAGAAAGG
;
A
#
# COMPACT_ATOMS: atom_id res chain seq x y z
N GLY A 1 20.40 -23.03 13.25
CA GLY A 1 19.05 -22.58 12.85
C GLY A 1 19.20 -21.81 11.57
N ILE A 2 18.47 -22.18 10.53
CA ILE A 2 18.47 -21.44 9.27
C ILE A 2 17.61 -20.19 9.51
N PHE A 3 18.25 -19.02 9.54
CA PHE A 3 17.54 -17.74 9.57
C PHE A 3 17.14 -17.42 8.14
N PHE A 4 15.85 -17.50 7.83
CA PHE A 4 15.34 -17.00 6.56
C PHE A 4 15.25 -15.48 6.68
N ALA A 5 15.99 -14.75 5.84
CA ALA A 5 15.82 -13.31 5.72
C ALA A 5 14.40 -13.02 5.20
N MET A 6 13.64 -12.24 5.96
CA MET A 6 12.32 -11.80 5.50
C MET A 6 12.50 -10.78 4.37
N PRO A 7 11.73 -10.88 3.28
CA PRO A 7 11.79 -9.90 2.20
C PRO A 7 11.39 -8.53 2.75
N GLU A 8 12.15 -7.49 2.38
CA GLU A 8 11.78 -6.12 2.72
C GLU A 8 10.49 -5.73 1.98
N LEU A 9 9.45 -5.39 2.74
CA LEU A 9 8.18 -4.92 2.20
C LEU A 9 8.18 -3.39 2.19
N PHE A 10 7.76 -2.79 1.08
CA PHE A 10 7.59 -1.35 1.01
C PHE A 10 6.40 -0.94 0.13
N LEU A 11 5.74 0.15 0.49
CA LEU A 11 4.76 0.79 -0.40
C LEU A 11 5.50 1.78 -1.30
N LYS A 12 5.46 1.56 -2.61
CA LYS A 12 6.05 2.45 -3.60
C LYS A 12 5.00 3.44 -4.10
N LEU A 13 5.32 4.73 -4.04
CA LEU A 13 4.48 5.75 -4.65
C LEU A 13 4.56 5.63 -6.18
N THR A 14 3.39 5.52 -6.80
CA THR A 14 3.19 5.56 -8.25
C THR A 14 2.34 6.78 -8.57
N ALA A 15 2.98 7.93 -8.77
CA ALA A 15 2.29 9.14 -9.19
C ALA A 15 2.30 9.27 -10.72
N GLN A 16 1.24 9.85 -11.29
CA GLN A 16 1.21 10.18 -12.72
C GLN A 16 2.31 11.19 -13.09
N ALA A 17 2.81 11.12 -14.33
CA ALA A 17 3.76 12.10 -14.83
C ALA A 17 3.16 13.53 -14.77
N GLY A 18 3.92 14.48 -14.24
CA GLY A 18 3.48 15.88 -14.09
C GLY A 18 2.81 16.21 -12.75
N THR A 19 2.60 15.22 -11.88
CA THR A 19 2.07 15.46 -10.54
C THR A 19 3.18 15.80 -9.55
N CYS A 20 2.99 16.86 -8.77
CA CYS A 20 3.96 17.27 -7.77
C CYS A 20 3.92 16.30 -6.58
N VAL A 21 4.97 15.49 -6.44
CA VAL A 21 5.19 14.58 -5.31
C VAL A 21 6.19 15.13 -4.30
N ALA A 22 6.45 16.44 -4.33
CA ALA A 22 7.40 17.06 -3.42
C ALA A 22 6.98 16.81 -1.97
N GLY A 23 7.91 16.32 -1.15
CA GLY A 23 7.66 15.99 0.26
C GLY A 23 6.95 14.66 0.51
N ILE A 24 6.55 13.93 -0.53
CA ILE A 24 5.96 12.59 -0.40
C ILE A 24 7.07 11.54 -0.54
N PRO A 25 7.20 10.58 0.40
CA PRO A 25 8.16 9.49 0.27
C PRO A 25 7.84 8.63 -0.96
N SER A 26 8.86 8.41 -1.80
CA SER A 26 8.74 7.56 -3.00
C SER A 26 8.63 6.07 -2.66
N ALA A 27 9.13 5.68 -1.49
CA ALA A 27 8.98 4.37 -0.90
C ALA A 27 8.77 4.50 0.61
N ILE A 28 7.85 3.73 1.14
CA ILE A 28 7.54 3.64 2.58
C ILE A 28 7.95 2.24 3.03
N PRO A 29 9.02 2.09 3.83
CA PRO A 29 9.37 0.79 4.38
C PRO A 29 8.27 0.35 5.34
N LEU A 30 7.83 -0.90 5.22
CA LEU A 30 6.91 -1.52 6.16
C LEU A 30 7.72 -2.42 7.09
N GLN A 31 7.56 -2.21 8.38
CA GLN A 31 8.18 -3.06 9.41
C GLN A 31 7.21 -4.14 9.86
N GLU A 32 7.74 -5.24 10.39
CA GLU A 32 6.93 -6.22 11.10
C GLU A 32 6.21 -5.55 12.28
N GLY A 33 4.94 -5.92 12.49
CA GLY A 33 4.07 -5.27 13.47
C GLY A 33 3.15 -4.24 12.83
N VAL A 34 2.96 -3.10 13.50
CA VAL A 34 1.94 -2.10 13.13
C VAL A 34 2.59 -0.88 12.50
N ASN A 35 2.11 -0.48 11.31
CA ASN A 35 2.56 0.70 10.60
C ASN A 35 1.36 1.65 10.45
N ILE A 36 1.41 2.83 11.07
CA ILE A 36 0.35 3.83 10.99
C ILE A 36 0.70 4.84 9.91
N ILE A 37 -0.17 4.95 8.90
CA ILE A 37 -0.02 5.89 7.80
C ILE A 37 -1.00 7.05 8.00
N GLY A 38 -0.52 8.27 7.90
CA GLY A 38 -1.40 9.43 7.91
C GLY A 38 -0.68 10.76 7.79
N ARG A 39 -1.40 11.84 8.04
CA ARG A 39 -0.84 13.19 8.04
C ARG A 39 -0.14 13.47 9.36
N GLY A 40 1.15 13.82 9.33
CA GLY A 40 1.87 14.26 10.52
C GLY A 40 1.41 15.62 11.04
N ASP A 41 1.46 15.83 12.36
CA ASP A 41 1.34 17.16 12.97
C ASP A 41 2.71 17.88 13.07
N GLU A 42 3.83 17.14 12.99
CA GLU A 42 5.20 17.66 12.98
C GLU A 42 6.01 16.91 11.91
N GLY A 43 6.73 17.63 11.03
CA GLY A 43 7.37 17.09 9.83
C GLY A 43 8.50 16.07 10.06
N ALA A 44 8.15 14.86 10.51
CA ALA A 44 9.05 13.73 10.74
C ALA A 44 8.59 12.53 9.92
N ALA A 45 9.32 12.24 8.83
CA ALA A 45 8.95 11.26 7.82
C ALA A 45 8.65 9.85 8.36
N CYS A 46 9.30 9.43 9.46
CA CYS A 46 8.97 8.21 10.18
C CYS A 46 9.21 8.37 11.68
N LEU A 47 8.24 8.05 12.55
CA LEU A 47 8.45 7.95 13.99
C LEU A 47 8.25 6.50 14.44
N ASN A 48 9.31 5.85 14.91
CA ASN A 48 9.20 4.53 15.54
C ASN A 48 8.90 4.74 17.03
N THR A 49 7.63 4.60 17.42
CA THR A 49 7.24 4.61 18.83
C THR A 49 7.06 3.18 19.30
N GLY A 50 8.16 2.47 19.51
CA GLY A 50 8.20 1.13 20.10
C GLY A 50 7.48 0.04 19.29
N ALA A 51 6.16 -0.06 19.44
CA ALA A 51 5.32 -1.09 18.83
C ALA A 51 4.72 -0.69 17.47
N ALA A 52 4.82 0.59 17.08
CA ALA A 52 4.29 1.07 15.81
C ALA A 52 5.28 1.98 15.08
N SER A 53 5.38 1.78 13.77
CA SER A 53 6.07 2.70 12.86
C SER A 53 5.06 3.68 12.29
N TYR A 54 5.27 4.98 12.48
CA TYR A 54 4.43 6.01 11.87
C TYR A 54 5.05 6.47 10.56
N VAL A 55 4.24 6.56 9.51
CA VAL A 55 4.64 7.03 8.19
C VAL A 55 3.82 8.25 7.83
N GLN A 56 4.51 9.35 7.52
CA GLN A 56 3.86 10.60 7.18
C GLN A 56 3.65 10.77 5.68
N LEU A 57 2.40 11.02 5.29
CA LEU A 57 2.00 11.45 3.97
C LEU A 57 1.94 12.99 3.94
N ASN A 58 3.08 13.64 3.87
CA ASN A 58 3.15 15.10 3.80
C ASN A 58 3.00 15.55 2.33
N LEU A 59 1.82 16.05 1.97
CA LEU A 59 1.59 16.73 0.69
C LEU A 59 2.17 18.15 0.76
N ALA A 60 3.42 18.34 0.33
CA ALA A 60 3.94 19.68 0.07
C ALA A 60 3.62 20.07 -1.39
N THR A 61 3.17 21.30 -1.60
CA THR A 61 3.07 21.83 -2.97
C THR A 61 4.41 22.34 -3.46
N ALA A 62 4.59 22.36 -4.78
CA ALA A 62 5.69 23.05 -5.45
C ALA A 62 5.82 24.53 -5.02
N SER A 63 4.75 25.15 -4.52
CA SER A 63 4.76 26.55 -4.08
C SER A 63 5.37 26.78 -2.69
N GLY A 64 5.81 25.73 -2.00
CA GLY A 64 6.32 25.82 -0.62
C GLY A 64 5.24 26.19 0.42
N ARG A 65 4.00 26.46 0.00
CA ARG A 65 2.87 26.60 0.91
C ARG A 65 2.56 25.22 1.48
N ARG A 66 2.73 25.10 2.80
CA ARG A 66 2.18 23.98 3.56
C ARG A 66 0.68 24.00 3.32
N HIS A 67 0.14 22.90 2.80
CA HIS A 67 -1.28 22.68 2.76
C HIS A 67 -1.78 22.35 4.18
N GLU A 68 -1.73 23.32 5.07
CA GLU A 68 -2.13 23.17 6.48
C GLU A 68 -3.62 22.79 6.61
N HIS A 69 -4.40 22.96 5.54
CA HIS A 69 -5.86 22.82 5.58
C HIS A 69 -6.48 21.74 4.70
N TYR A 70 -5.72 21.02 3.88
CA TYR A 70 -6.35 19.96 3.08
C TYR A 70 -6.43 18.66 3.86
N GLY A 71 -7.51 18.53 4.63
CA GLY A 71 -7.85 17.37 5.44
C GLY A 71 -8.24 16.12 4.64
N TRP A 72 -7.63 15.87 3.47
CA TRP A 72 -7.87 14.66 2.66
C TRP A 72 -7.26 13.42 3.30
N VAL A 73 -6.10 13.57 3.92
CA VAL A 73 -5.48 12.51 4.70
C VAL A 73 -5.65 12.82 6.19
N SER A 74 -6.47 12.03 6.88
CA SER A 74 -6.54 11.99 8.34
C SER A 74 -5.16 11.82 8.98
N ARG A 75 -5.00 12.32 10.21
CA ARG A 75 -3.74 12.17 10.97
C ARG A 75 -3.32 10.72 11.18
N GLN A 76 -4.33 9.89 11.45
CA GLN A 76 -4.24 8.43 11.38
C GLN A 76 -5.22 8.02 10.28
N HIS A 77 -4.70 7.70 9.10
CA HIS A 77 -5.52 7.42 7.93
C HIS A 77 -5.69 5.93 7.72
N ALA A 78 -4.59 5.20 7.77
CA ALA A 78 -4.57 3.77 7.61
C ALA A 78 -3.66 3.14 8.64
N GLN A 79 -3.96 1.90 8.99
CA GLN A 79 -3.07 1.04 9.73
C GLN A 79 -2.72 -0.15 8.84
N ILE A 80 -1.43 -0.47 8.72
CA ILE A 80 -0.95 -1.66 8.02
C ILE A 80 -0.31 -2.58 9.04
N SER A 81 -0.83 -3.80 9.15
CA SER A 81 -0.22 -4.84 9.98
C SER A 81 0.52 -5.83 9.10
N VAL A 82 1.79 -6.06 9.44
CA VAL A 82 2.66 -7.04 8.80
C VAL A 82 2.96 -8.13 9.82
N VAL A 83 2.55 -9.35 9.52
CA VAL A 83 2.81 -10.54 10.36
C VAL A 83 3.34 -11.64 9.45
N GLY A 84 4.64 -11.91 9.51
CA GLY A 84 5.32 -12.76 8.54
C GLY A 84 5.10 -12.27 7.10
N SER A 85 4.50 -13.10 6.25
CA SER A 85 4.17 -12.75 4.86
C SER A 85 2.78 -12.12 4.68
N ALA A 86 1.97 -12.05 5.74
CA ALA A 86 0.62 -11.50 5.67
C ALA A 86 0.66 -9.99 5.88
N VAL A 87 0.10 -9.24 4.92
CA VAL A 87 -0.05 -7.79 5.00
C VAL A 87 -1.54 -7.46 4.98
N THR A 88 -2.00 -6.78 6.02
CA THR A 88 -3.38 -6.32 6.13
C THR A 88 -3.41 -4.80 6.27
N LEU A 89 -4.44 -4.17 5.72
CA LEU A 89 -4.69 -2.74 5.80
C LEU A 89 -6.04 -2.50 6.44
N THR A 90 -6.10 -1.66 7.47
CA THR A 90 -7.30 -1.21 8.15
C THR A 90 -7.53 0.26 7.85
N ASP A 91 -8.74 0.64 7.41
CA ASP A 91 -9.11 2.03 7.20
C ASP A 91 -9.46 2.73 8.52
N LEU A 92 -8.71 3.76 8.90
CA LEU A 92 -8.99 4.59 10.08
C LEU A 92 -9.51 5.98 9.70
N SER A 93 -9.58 6.28 8.41
CA SER A 93 -9.76 7.61 7.89
C SER A 93 -11.21 8.08 7.92
N SER A 94 -11.39 9.40 7.80
CA SER A 94 -12.70 9.99 7.55
C SER A 94 -13.04 10.01 6.06
N ASN A 95 -12.01 10.01 5.19
CA ASN A 95 -12.17 10.16 3.75
C ASN A 95 -11.98 8.85 3.00
N GLY A 96 -11.97 7.70 3.67
CA GLY A 96 -11.89 6.37 3.09
C GLY A 96 -10.59 6.03 2.35
N ILE A 97 -10.44 4.74 2.12
CA ILE A 97 -9.34 4.12 1.37
C ILE A 97 -9.90 3.25 0.25
N MET A 98 -9.19 3.14 -0.86
CA MET A 98 -9.44 2.13 -1.88
C MET A 98 -8.25 1.19 -2.01
N VAL A 99 -8.53 -0.10 -2.15
CA VAL A 99 -7.56 -1.16 -2.45
C VAL A 99 -8.01 -1.82 -3.75
N ASP A 100 -7.14 -1.81 -4.75
CA ASP A 100 -7.39 -2.41 -6.08
C ASP A 100 -8.69 -1.93 -6.73
N GLY A 101 -9.02 -0.64 -6.53
CA GLY A 101 -10.25 -0.03 -7.06
C GLY A 101 -11.50 -0.26 -6.20
N VAL A 102 -11.40 -1.03 -5.11
CA VAL A 102 -12.51 -1.33 -4.20
C VAL A 102 -12.40 -0.47 -2.94
N ALA A 103 -13.48 0.22 -2.58
CA ALA A 103 -13.51 1.01 -1.35
C ALA A 103 -13.53 0.11 -0.11
N VAL A 104 -12.65 0.40 0.84
CA VAL A 104 -12.60 -0.25 2.15
C VAL A 104 -13.47 0.56 3.12
N SER A 105 -14.34 -0.12 3.85
CA SER A 105 -15.15 0.53 4.89
C SER A 105 -14.28 0.92 6.07
N LYS A 106 -14.58 2.05 6.72
CA LYS A 106 -13.89 2.47 7.93
C LYS A 106 -13.94 1.37 9.00
N GLY A 107 -12.78 1.02 9.55
CA GLY A 107 -12.57 -0.06 10.53
C GLY A 107 -12.49 -1.46 9.92
N ALA A 108 -12.78 -1.62 8.61
CA ALA A 108 -12.66 -2.91 7.94
C ALA A 108 -11.20 -3.16 7.52
N GLU A 109 -10.83 -4.44 7.52
CA GLU A 109 -9.54 -4.92 7.06
C GLU A 109 -9.60 -5.35 5.59
N ALA A 110 -8.54 -5.06 4.85
CA ALA A 110 -8.31 -5.52 3.49
C ALA A 110 -6.94 -6.19 3.42
N ALA A 111 -6.89 -7.43 2.90
CA ALA A 111 -5.62 -8.11 2.66
C ALA A 111 -4.91 -7.47 1.48
N LEU A 112 -3.64 -7.11 1.65
CA LEU A 112 -2.79 -6.60 0.58
C LEU A 112 -1.91 -7.71 0.02
N ARG A 113 -1.73 -7.72 -1.30
CA ARG A 113 -0.82 -8.61 -2.00
C ARG A 113 0.25 -7.79 -2.70
N ALA A 114 1.39 -8.40 -3.02
CA ALA A 114 2.38 -7.76 -3.87
C ALA A 114 1.71 -7.34 -5.19
N GLY A 115 1.84 -6.07 -5.55
CA GLY A 115 1.17 -5.44 -6.70
C GLY A 115 -0.17 -4.76 -6.36
N SER A 116 -0.72 -4.93 -5.16
CA SER A 116 -1.96 -4.24 -4.76
C SER A 116 -1.76 -2.73 -4.77
N VAL A 117 -2.77 -2.01 -5.28
CA VAL A 117 -2.78 -0.55 -5.40
C VAL A 117 -3.67 0.03 -4.31
N VAL A 118 -3.08 0.82 -3.43
CA VAL A 118 -3.76 1.54 -2.35
C VAL A 118 -3.88 3.02 -2.71
N VAL A 119 -5.07 3.57 -2.53
CA VAL A 119 -5.37 5.00 -2.74
C VAL A 119 -6.01 5.58 -1.49
N PHE A 120 -5.44 6.67 -0.97
CA PHE A 120 -5.89 7.33 0.26
C PHE A 120 -6.79 8.54 -0.04
N GLY A 121 -7.85 8.74 0.75
CA GLY A 121 -8.69 9.95 0.69
C GLY A 121 -9.74 9.96 -0.44
N THR A 122 -10.36 8.82 -0.75
CA THR A 122 -11.19 8.63 -1.95
C THR A 122 -12.68 8.95 -1.77
N ARG A 123 -13.15 9.09 -0.53
CA ARG A 123 -14.56 9.05 -0.11
C ARG A 123 -15.18 10.42 0.16
N SER A 124 -14.42 11.50 0.18
CA SER A 124 -14.98 12.82 0.51
C SER A 124 -14.88 13.76 -0.67
N LEU A 125 -16.00 13.90 -1.37
CA LEU A 125 -16.80 15.12 -1.38
C LEU A 125 -18.26 14.65 -1.54
N ALA A 126 -19.15 15.10 -0.68
CA ALA A 126 -20.56 14.71 -0.72
C ALA A 126 -21.11 14.92 -2.14
N ALA A 127 -21.84 13.92 -2.66
CA ALA A 127 -22.44 13.98 -4.00
C ALA A 127 -23.38 15.19 -4.17
N ASP A 128 -23.83 15.77 -3.06
CA ASP A 128 -24.76 16.89 -3.03
C ASP A 128 -24.12 18.24 -3.42
N ASP A 129 -22.79 18.29 -3.58
CA ASP A 129 -22.08 19.50 -4.03
C ASP A 129 -21.02 19.14 -5.10
N GLU A 130 -21.47 18.45 -6.16
CA GLU A 130 -20.63 18.02 -7.28
C GLU A 130 -20.31 19.19 -8.23
N SER A 131 -19.66 20.22 -7.70
CA SER A 131 -19.02 21.23 -8.53
C SER A 131 -17.88 20.60 -9.33
N THR A 132 -17.59 21.11 -10.53
CA THR A 132 -16.46 20.65 -11.37
C THR A 132 -15.13 20.61 -10.60
N THR A 133 -14.96 21.52 -9.63
CA THR A 133 -13.80 21.59 -8.74
C THR A 133 -13.69 20.37 -7.82
N VAL A 134 -14.82 19.84 -7.34
CA VAL A 134 -14.86 18.63 -6.51
C VAL A 134 -14.39 17.41 -7.28
N ARG A 135 -14.92 17.21 -8.49
CA ARG A 135 -14.58 16.07 -9.35
C ARG A 135 -13.12 16.12 -9.80
N GLN A 136 -12.64 17.29 -10.21
CA GLN A 136 -11.22 17.48 -10.58
C GLN A 136 -10.28 17.19 -9.41
N ARG A 137 -10.64 17.60 -8.19
CA ARG A 137 -9.85 17.31 -6.99
C ARG A 137 -9.83 15.82 -6.65
N LYS A 138 -10.97 15.14 -6.74
CA LYS A 138 -11.04 13.69 -6.52
C LYS A 138 -10.20 12.94 -7.54
N GLN A 139 -10.29 13.33 -8.81
CA GLN A 139 -9.47 12.76 -9.88
C GLN A 139 -7.98 12.99 -9.61
N PHE A 140 -7.59 14.20 -9.20
CA PHE A 140 -6.21 14.49 -8.78
C PHE A 140 -5.73 13.56 -7.67
N LEU A 141 -6.52 13.31 -6.62
CA LEU A 141 -6.12 12.40 -5.54
C LEU A 141 -5.92 10.97 -6.05
N ILE A 142 -6.85 10.50 -6.89
CA ILE A 142 -6.77 9.18 -7.52
C ILE A 142 -5.51 9.06 -8.39
N ASP A 143 -5.10 10.12 -9.08
CA ASP A 143 -3.96 10.08 -9.99
C ASP A 143 -2.61 10.35 -9.29
N THR A 144 -2.63 11.06 -8.14
CA THR A 144 -1.43 11.50 -7.42
C THR A 144 -1.04 10.56 -6.28
N LEU A 145 -2.01 10.07 -5.50
CA LEU A 145 -1.78 9.36 -4.23
C LEU A 145 -2.00 7.86 -4.36
N ARG A 146 -1.48 7.25 -5.43
CA ARG A 146 -1.50 5.80 -5.61
C ARG A 146 -0.21 5.20 -5.09
N TYR A 147 -0.33 4.28 -4.16
CA TYR A 147 0.77 3.48 -3.65
C TYR A 147 0.60 2.05 -4.13
N THR A 148 1.65 1.46 -4.66
CA THR A 148 1.69 0.05 -5.02
C THR A 148 2.48 -0.68 -3.95
N LEU A 149 1.92 -1.74 -3.37
CA LEU A 149 2.67 -2.61 -2.48
C LEU A 149 3.70 -3.39 -3.28
N CYS A 150 4.97 -3.14 -2.98
CA CYS A 150 6.08 -3.87 -3.56
C CYS A 150 6.69 -4.75 -2.46
N ALA A 151 6.78 -6.05 -2.73
CA ALA A 151 7.79 -6.84 -2.06
C ALA A 151 9.11 -6.57 -2.79
N ALA A 152 10.15 -6.11 -2.08
CA ALA A 152 11.48 -6.14 -2.67
C ALA A 152 11.73 -7.56 -3.18
N PRO A 153 12.28 -7.76 -4.39
CA PRO A 153 12.93 -9.04 -4.63
C PRO A 153 13.95 -9.20 -3.51
N ALA A 154 13.91 -10.33 -2.78
CA ALA A 154 14.93 -10.65 -1.80
C ALA A 154 16.29 -10.34 -2.44
N SER A 155 17.09 -9.49 -1.79
CA SER A 155 18.33 -8.97 -2.36
C SER A 155 19.10 -10.12 -3.04
N PRO A 156 19.58 -9.97 -4.29
CA PRO A 156 20.18 -11.08 -5.04
C PRO A 156 21.43 -11.70 -4.40
N ALA A 157 21.88 -11.19 -3.25
CA ALA A 157 22.97 -11.77 -2.45
C ALA A 157 22.67 -13.17 -1.88
N GLU A 158 21.42 -13.64 -1.82
CA GLU A 158 21.09 -14.99 -1.31
C GLU A 158 20.63 -16.01 -2.38
N ALA A 159 20.42 -15.59 -3.64
CA ALA A 159 19.96 -16.51 -4.69
C ALA A 159 21.06 -17.42 -5.28
N ALA A 160 22.31 -17.33 -4.79
CA ALA A 160 23.44 -18.14 -5.29
C ALA A 160 23.60 -19.53 -4.64
N GLY A 161 22.67 -19.96 -3.77
CA GLY A 161 22.80 -21.20 -3.00
C GLY A 161 21.75 -22.29 -3.25
N ALA A 162 20.80 -22.09 -4.17
CA ALA A 162 19.70 -23.04 -4.40
C ALA A 162 19.70 -23.60 -5.83
N GLU A 163 20.80 -24.20 -6.25
CA GLU A 163 20.79 -25.21 -7.32
C GLU A 163 21.18 -26.58 -6.76
N ALA A 164 20.41 -27.59 -7.19
CA ALA A 164 20.67 -29.03 -7.11
C ALA A 164 20.35 -29.81 -5.82
N ALA A 165 19.06 -30.07 -5.60
CA ALA A 165 18.54 -31.38 -5.19
C ALA A 165 17.04 -31.40 -5.56
N GLY A 166 16.47 -32.30 -6.35
CA GLY A 166 16.87 -33.57 -6.92
C GLY A 166 15.58 -34.14 -7.53
N ALA A 167 15.66 -34.67 -8.74
CA ALA A 167 14.54 -35.31 -9.43
C ALA A 167 14.19 -36.66 -8.76
N ALA A 168 12.90 -37.04 -8.74
CA ALA A 168 12.46 -38.44 -8.94
C ALA A 168 10.92 -38.61 -8.90
N GLY A 169 10.35 -39.12 -10.01
CA GLY A 169 9.17 -39.98 -10.05
C GLY A 169 7.81 -39.32 -9.79
N VAL A 170 6.68 -39.69 -10.40
CA VAL A 170 6.28 -40.98 -10.97
C VAL A 170 5.28 -40.71 -12.10
N ALA A 171 5.35 -41.58 -13.10
CA ALA A 171 4.57 -41.60 -14.32
C ALA A 171 3.11 -42.07 -14.14
N ALA A 172 2.33 -41.74 -15.17
CA ALA A 172 1.33 -42.59 -15.84
C ALA A 172 -0.07 -42.80 -15.23
N GLY A 173 -1.06 -42.68 -16.12
CA GLY A 173 -2.40 -43.27 -16.03
C GLY A 173 -3.49 -42.23 -15.84
N GLY A 174 -4.51 -42.08 -16.70
CA GLY A 174 -4.92 -42.87 -17.85
C GLY A 174 -6.13 -42.19 -18.51
N ALA A 175 -6.29 -42.44 -19.80
CA ALA A 175 -7.43 -42.05 -20.59
C ALA A 175 -8.71 -42.77 -20.11
N GLY A 176 -9.84 -42.06 -20.13
CA GLY A 176 -11.16 -42.62 -19.88
C GLY A 176 -12.24 -41.77 -20.54
N ALA A 177 -12.43 -41.99 -21.84
CA ALA A 177 -13.62 -41.56 -22.57
C ALA A 177 -14.79 -42.50 -22.22
N ALA A 178 -15.98 -41.95 -21.96
CA ALA A 178 -17.23 -42.67 -22.10
C ALA A 178 -18.36 -41.70 -22.46
N ALA A 179 -18.88 -41.89 -23.67
CA ALA A 179 -20.13 -41.33 -24.17
C ALA A 179 -21.32 -42.12 -23.60
N GLY A 180 -22.50 -41.49 -23.56
CA GLY A 180 -23.79 -42.18 -23.59
C GLY A 180 -24.78 -41.75 -22.51
N GLY A 181 -25.92 -41.22 -22.95
CA GLY A 181 -27.09 -40.90 -22.13
C GLY A 181 -27.97 -39.87 -22.81
#